data_AF-A0A1X1W1E0-F1
#
_entry.id   AF-A0A1X1W1E0-F1
#
_cell.length_a   1.000
_cell.length_b   1.000
_cell.length_c   1.000
_cell.angle_alpha   90.00
_cell.angle_beta   90.00
_cell.angle_gamma   90.00
#
_symmetry.space_group_name_H-M   'P 1'
#
loop_
_entity.id
_entity.type
_entity.pdbx_description
1 polymer ?
#
loop_
_entity_poly.entity_id
_entity_poly.type
_entity_poly.pdbx_seq_one_letter_code
_entity_poly.pdbx_strand_id
1 'polypeptide(L)'
;MTTTFMQALCCVCGSLRDCRRPRNHRRENYWLAGPIDLDWHRETGDLKCEECGRITTHALIHPEGDPHRDHAEMMQRVATGNSHSRFTAKQLGEVAAKYRQGFPRNPELNHYHYNRDAQAAWDAGLRTVKALCGEQITIHRDPSGGPASKGKNEQHDDDGQIRPREVREQEYEDEATGLWWEERDCVDCLRVWHLELLRQRREELATRLTRFLGDLLTDKVGYPKKVDLRTIDSLIAALDTAQHAKVRSVR
;
A
#
# COMPACT_ATOMS: atom_id res chain seq x y z
N MET A 1 38.67 -5.83 5.15
CA MET A 1 37.53 -4.94 4.84
C MET A 1 37.01 -5.32 3.46
N THR A 2 35.97 -6.14 3.41
CA THR A 2 35.29 -6.50 2.15
C THR A 2 34.75 -5.22 1.54
N THR A 3 35.16 -4.93 0.32
CA THR A 3 34.71 -3.73 -0.38
C THR A 3 33.30 -4.05 -0.86
N THR A 4 32.28 -3.48 -0.22
CA THR A 4 30.89 -3.71 -0.64
C THR A 4 30.69 -3.06 -2.01
N PHE A 5 30.53 -3.88 -3.04
CA PHE A 5 30.12 -3.43 -4.36
C PHE A 5 28.60 -3.21 -4.32
N MET A 6 28.15 -2.04 -4.74
CA MET A 6 26.72 -1.75 -4.96
C MET A 6 26.37 -2.12 -6.39
N GLN A 7 25.14 -2.55 -6.63
CA GLN A 7 24.66 -2.73 -7.99
C GLN A 7 24.08 -1.42 -8.50
N ALA A 8 24.15 -1.20 -9.81
CA ALA A 8 23.64 0.00 -10.46
C ALA A 8 23.01 -0.37 -11.80
N LEU A 9 21.78 0.08 -12.04
CA LEU A 9 21.02 -0.18 -13.25
C LEU A 9 21.03 1.06 -14.14
N CYS A 10 21.49 0.94 -15.38
CA CYS A 10 21.47 2.05 -16.33
C CYS A 10 20.04 2.47 -16.65
N CYS A 11 19.69 3.74 -16.42
CA CYS A 11 18.33 4.26 -16.69
C CYS A 11 18.01 4.40 -18.18
N VAL A 12 19.00 4.21 -19.07
CA VAL A 12 18.83 4.31 -20.53
C VAL A 12 18.65 2.94 -21.17
N CYS A 13 19.51 1.97 -20.83
CA CYS A 13 19.53 0.65 -21.49
C CYS A 13 19.23 -0.53 -20.57
N GLY A 14 19.03 -0.30 -19.26
CA GLY A 14 18.74 -1.38 -18.30
C GLY A 14 19.89 -2.34 -18.01
N SER A 15 21.12 -2.04 -18.46
CA SER A 15 22.30 -2.86 -18.13
C SER A 15 22.64 -2.75 -16.64
N LEU A 16 22.75 -3.89 -15.96
CA LEU A 16 23.15 -4.00 -14.56
C LEU A 16 24.66 -4.04 -14.43
N ARG A 17 25.22 -3.30 -13.47
CA ARG A 17 26.66 -3.16 -13.27
C ARG A 17 27.01 -3.04 -11.80
N ASP A 18 28.23 -3.40 -11.46
CA ASP A 18 28.77 -3.16 -10.13
C ASP A 18 29.45 -1.79 -10.06
N CYS A 19 29.20 -1.09 -8.96
CA CYS A 19 29.69 0.24 -8.69
C CYS A 19 30.26 0.31 -7.28
N ARG A 20 31.46 0.89 -7.14
CA ARG A 20 32.05 1.20 -5.83
C ARG A 20 31.73 2.61 -5.36
N ARG A 21 31.73 3.58 -6.27
CA ARG A 21 31.45 4.98 -5.97
C ARG A 21 30.93 5.70 -7.23
N PRO A 22 29.64 6.05 -7.28
CA PRO A 22 29.10 6.81 -8.39
C PRO A 22 29.54 8.27 -8.32
N ARG A 23 29.63 8.93 -9.49
CA ARG A 23 29.77 10.38 -9.57
C ARG A 23 28.40 11.02 -9.40
N ASN A 24 28.34 12.28 -8.97
CA ASN A 24 27.10 13.03 -8.80
C ASN A 24 26.01 12.24 -8.06
N HIS A 25 26.40 11.55 -6.98
CA HIS A 25 25.50 10.73 -6.18
C HIS A 25 24.38 11.61 -5.63
N ARG A 26 23.15 11.31 -6.06
CA ARG A 26 21.93 11.96 -5.58
C ARG A 26 21.22 11.00 -4.63
N ARG A 27 21.22 11.36 -3.36
CA ARG A 27 20.55 10.61 -2.29
C ARG A 27 19.06 10.87 -2.37
N GLU A 28 18.28 9.80 -2.26
CA GLU A 28 16.84 9.91 -2.09
C GLU A 28 16.43 10.58 -0.76
N ASN A 29 15.12 10.76 -0.56
CA ASN A 29 14.49 11.34 0.62
C ASN A 29 14.64 10.46 1.90
N TYR A 30 15.87 10.16 2.31
CA TYR A 30 16.19 9.30 3.45
C TYR A 30 15.64 9.83 4.77
N TRP A 31 14.71 9.08 5.36
CA TRP A 31 14.18 9.25 6.73
C TRP A 31 13.88 10.69 7.17
N LEU A 32 13.62 11.60 6.24
CA LEU A 32 13.44 13.03 6.51
C LEU A 32 14.65 13.70 7.19
N ALA A 33 15.86 13.14 7.03
CA ALA A 33 17.08 13.74 7.58
C ALA A 33 17.42 15.11 6.95
N GLY A 34 16.79 15.42 5.80
CA GLY A 34 16.81 16.72 5.15
C GLY A 34 15.43 17.12 4.61
N PRO A 35 15.33 18.26 3.93
CA PRO A 35 14.10 18.67 3.25
C PRO A 35 13.67 17.58 2.26
N ILE A 36 12.40 17.17 2.35
CA ILE A 36 11.79 16.25 1.38
C ILE A 36 11.78 16.93 0.00
N ASP A 37 12.49 16.35 -0.96
CA ASP A 37 12.45 16.70 -2.37
C ASP A 37 11.08 16.30 -2.96
N LEU A 38 10.53 17.16 -3.81
CA LEU A 38 9.23 16.96 -4.44
C LEU A 38 9.31 16.05 -5.66
N ASP A 39 10.48 15.84 -6.25
CA ASP A 39 10.62 14.98 -7.42
C ASP A 39 10.59 13.46 -7.09
N TRP A 40 10.64 13.11 -5.80
CA TRP A 40 10.66 11.74 -5.26
C TRP A 40 11.62 10.80 -6.01
N HIS A 41 12.76 11.35 -6.41
CA HIS A 41 13.75 10.59 -7.14
C HIS A 41 14.28 9.42 -6.29
N ARG A 42 14.50 8.29 -6.96
CA ARG A 42 15.23 7.16 -6.39
C ARG A 42 16.71 7.51 -6.30
N GLU A 43 17.42 6.81 -5.42
CA GLU A 43 18.85 7.00 -5.27
C GLU A 43 19.60 6.73 -6.58
N THR A 44 20.33 7.72 -7.08
CA THR A 44 20.91 7.72 -8.42
C THR A 44 22.35 8.19 -8.43
N GLY A 45 23.08 7.84 -9.48
CA GLY A 45 24.40 8.41 -9.75
C GLY A 45 24.89 8.15 -11.16
N ASP A 46 25.92 8.88 -11.56
CA ASP A 46 26.46 8.85 -12.90
C ASP A 46 27.61 7.85 -13.03
N LEU A 47 27.50 6.99 -14.04
CA LEU A 47 28.49 5.97 -14.37
C LEU A 47 28.67 5.87 -15.88
N LYS A 48 29.87 5.45 -16.32
CA LYS A 48 30.09 5.09 -17.73
C LYS A 48 29.46 3.72 -17.99
N CYS A 49 28.43 3.68 -18.82
CA CYS A 49 27.80 2.44 -19.26
C CYS A 49 28.57 1.90 -20.48
N GLU A 50 29.09 0.66 -20.43
CA GLU A 50 29.78 0.10 -21.61
C GLU A 50 28.81 -0.15 -22.77
N GLU A 51 27.56 -0.56 -22.49
CA GLU A 51 26.54 -0.76 -23.53
C GLU A 51 26.15 0.54 -24.24
N CYS A 52 26.03 1.65 -23.48
CA CYS A 52 25.72 2.96 -24.09
C CYS A 52 26.96 3.68 -24.62
N GLY A 53 28.17 3.24 -24.27
CA GLY A 53 29.44 3.91 -24.60
C GLY A 53 29.67 5.28 -23.95
N ARG A 54 28.73 5.80 -23.15
CA ARG A 54 28.74 7.16 -22.58
C ARG A 54 28.42 7.17 -21.08
N ILE A 55 28.63 8.31 -20.44
CA ILE A 55 28.19 8.54 -19.05
C ILE A 55 26.67 8.67 -19.05
N THR A 56 26.00 7.85 -18.24
CA THR A 56 24.55 7.86 -18.06
C THR A 56 24.20 7.82 -16.58
N THR A 57 23.00 8.26 -16.25
CA THR A 57 22.44 8.12 -14.90
C THR A 57 22.02 6.67 -14.66
N HIS A 58 22.35 6.17 -13.48
CA HIS A 58 22.03 4.81 -13.03
C HIS A 58 21.26 4.86 -11.72
N ALA A 59 20.26 4.00 -11.59
CA ALA A 59 19.58 3.74 -10.32
C ALA A 59 20.48 2.85 -9.46
N LEU A 60 20.79 3.30 -8.25
CA LEU A 60 21.62 2.53 -7.32
C LEU A 60 20.75 1.49 -6.61
N ILE A 61 21.26 0.27 -6.53
CA ILE A 61 20.62 -0.88 -5.92
C ILE A 61 21.46 -1.28 -4.72
N HIS A 62 20.86 -1.15 -3.54
CA HIS A 62 21.47 -1.59 -2.30
C HIS A 62 21.64 -3.11 -2.27
N PRO A 63 22.73 -3.59 -1.67
CA PRO A 63 22.99 -5.02 -1.59
C PRO A 63 21.92 -5.74 -0.76
N GLU A 64 21.86 -7.05 -0.94
CA GLU A 64 20.98 -7.89 -0.14
C GLU A 64 21.33 -7.81 1.36
N GLY A 65 20.30 -7.65 2.20
CA GLY A 65 20.46 -7.47 3.64
C GLY A 65 20.71 -6.02 4.09
N ASP A 66 20.83 -5.06 3.16
CA ASP A 66 20.90 -3.64 3.53
C ASP A 66 19.57 -3.18 4.15
N PRO A 67 19.57 -2.55 5.35
CA PRO A 67 18.35 -2.03 5.98
C PRO A 67 17.64 -0.94 5.17
N HIS A 68 18.28 -0.39 4.14
CA HIS A 68 17.76 0.67 3.27
C HIS A 68 17.37 0.18 1.88
N ARG A 69 17.47 -1.11 1.59
CA ARG A 69 17.20 -1.66 0.25
C ARG A 69 15.84 -1.29 -0.33
N ASP A 70 14.80 -1.40 0.49
CA ASP A 70 13.41 -1.09 0.08
C ASP A 70 12.94 0.26 0.66
N HIS A 71 13.87 1.17 0.94
CA HIS A 71 13.54 2.44 1.61
C HIS A 71 12.64 3.33 0.73
N ALA A 72 12.93 3.43 -0.57
CA ALA A 72 12.09 4.16 -1.52
C ALA A 72 10.65 3.62 -1.55
N GLU A 73 10.48 2.30 -1.65
CA GLU A 73 9.19 1.61 -1.62
C GLU A 73 8.46 1.84 -0.29
N MET A 74 9.19 1.80 0.82
CA MET A 74 8.64 2.11 2.15
C MET A 74 8.14 3.54 2.23
N MET A 75 8.92 4.52 1.76
CA MET A 75 8.53 5.93 1.72
C MET A 75 7.29 6.16 0.84
N GLN A 76 7.22 5.51 -0.33
CA GLN A 76 6.06 5.58 -1.19
C GLN A 76 4.80 5.01 -0.51
N ARG A 77 4.93 3.88 0.21
CA ARG A 77 3.82 3.31 0.99
C ARG A 77 3.34 4.25 2.08
N VAL A 78 4.27 4.88 2.79
CA VAL A 78 3.97 5.88 3.82
C VAL A 78 3.21 7.07 3.22
N ALA A 79 3.71 7.60 2.11
CA ALA A 79 3.10 8.72 1.41
C ALA A 79 1.70 8.44 0.88
N THR A 80 1.43 7.19 0.49
CA THR A 80 0.14 6.72 -0.04
C THR A 80 -0.80 6.17 1.04
N GLY A 81 -0.54 6.47 2.32
CA GLY A 81 -1.49 6.24 3.41
C GLY A 81 -1.10 5.18 4.44
N ASN A 82 0.07 4.54 4.33
CA ASN A 82 0.47 3.55 5.35
C ASN A 82 1.04 4.23 6.60
N SER A 83 0.64 3.71 7.76
CA SER A 83 1.38 3.95 8.99
C SER A 83 2.72 3.24 8.96
N HIS A 84 3.75 3.84 9.55
CA HIS A 84 5.04 3.21 9.76
C HIS A 84 5.60 3.64 11.12
N SER A 85 6.13 2.69 11.90
CA SER A 85 6.51 2.89 13.32
C SER A 85 7.57 3.97 13.53
N ARG A 86 8.36 4.28 12.50
CA ARG A 86 9.39 5.33 12.52
C ARG A 86 8.86 6.75 12.29
N PHE A 87 7.57 6.93 12.02
CA PHE A 87 6.97 8.23 11.73
C PHE A 87 5.87 8.59 12.72
N THR A 88 5.86 9.83 13.16
CA THR A 88 4.73 10.41 13.89
C THR A 88 3.58 10.75 12.95
N ALA A 89 2.36 10.86 13.47
CA ALA A 89 1.18 11.24 12.67
C ALA A 89 1.37 12.54 11.88
N LYS A 90 2.08 13.52 12.46
CA LYS A 90 2.43 14.78 11.79
C LYS A 90 3.36 14.55 10.59
N GLN A 91 4.43 13.78 10.77
CA GLN A 91 5.38 13.46 9.70
C GLN A 91 4.72 12.63 8.59
N LEU A 92 3.82 11.70 8.93
CA LEU A 92 3.02 10.97 7.94
C LEU A 92 2.20 11.94 7.08
N GLY A 93 1.58 12.95 7.70
CA GLY A 93 0.84 13.99 7.01
C GLY A 93 1.71 14.85 6.09
N GLU A 94 2.89 15.25 6.55
CA GLU A 94 3.85 16.05 5.78
C GLU A 94 4.40 15.28 4.56
N VAL A 95 4.76 14.00 4.75
CA VAL A 95 5.22 13.10 3.69
C VAL A 95 4.14 12.93 2.62
N ALA A 96 2.91 12.63 3.03
CA ALA A 96 1.79 12.49 2.10
C ALA A 96 1.48 13.80 1.36
N ALA A 97 1.59 14.96 2.02
CA ALA A 97 1.36 16.26 1.39
C ALA A 97 2.41 16.57 0.30
N LYS A 98 3.69 16.38 0.61
CA LYS A 98 4.78 16.62 -0.33
C LYS A 98 4.85 15.58 -1.46
N TYR A 99 4.43 14.35 -1.20
CA TYR A 99 4.28 13.33 -2.24
C TYR A 99 3.29 13.75 -3.31
N ARG A 100 2.17 14.30 -2.87
CA ARG A 100 1.12 14.78 -3.79
C ARG A 100 1.51 16.03 -4.56
N GLN A 101 2.37 16.89 -4.02
CA GLN A 101 2.88 18.06 -4.74
C GLN A 101 3.85 17.70 -5.88
N GLY A 102 4.43 16.50 -5.84
CA GLY A 102 5.48 16.08 -6.77
C GLY A 102 5.02 15.62 -8.15
N PHE A 103 3.75 15.18 -8.27
CA PHE A 103 3.26 14.53 -9.48
C PHE A 103 1.87 15.05 -9.87
N PRO A 104 1.58 15.20 -11.17
CA PRO A 104 0.20 15.37 -11.64
C PRO A 104 -0.66 14.21 -11.14
N ARG A 105 -1.81 14.52 -10.56
CA ARG A 105 -2.75 13.54 -10.02
C ARG A 105 -4.00 13.54 -10.88
N ASN A 106 -4.51 12.35 -11.14
CA ASN A 106 -5.81 12.19 -11.76
C ASN A 106 -6.90 12.71 -10.80
N PRO A 107 -7.60 13.81 -11.12
CA PRO A 107 -8.65 14.37 -10.27
C PRO A 107 -9.93 13.52 -10.31
N GLU A 108 -10.09 12.65 -11.31
CA GLU A 108 -11.24 11.78 -11.54
C GLU A 108 -11.14 10.43 -10.80
N LEU A 109 -10.24 10.32 -9.81
CA LEU A 109 -10.12 9.11 -9.00
C LEU A 109 -11.24 9.03 -7.96
N ASN A 110 -11.87 7.85 -7.89
CA ASN A 110 -12.81 7.53 -6.81
C ASN A 110 -12.04 7.18 -5.54
N HIS A 111 -12.15 8.05 -4.53
CA HIS A 111 -11.46 7.89 -3.25
C HIS A 111 -12.38 7.32 -2.16
N TYR A 112 -11.90 6.27 -1.50
CA TYR A 112 -12.52 5.73 -0.30
C TYR A 112 -12.10 6.52 0.94
N HIS A 113 -12.99 6.59 1.92
CA HIS A 113 -12.80 7.25 3.21
C HIS A 113 -13.59 6.54 4.30
N TYR A 114 -13.22 6.74 5.58
CA TYR A 114 -14.00 6.20 6.68
C TYR A 114 -15.29 7.02 6.88
N ASN A 115 -16.44 6.35 6.92
CA ASN A 115 -17.74 7.01 7.13
C ASN A 115 -17.77 7.83 8.43
N ARG A 116 -17.13 7.34 9.50
CA ARG A 116 -17.01 8.06 10.76
C ARG A 116 -16.32 9.41 10.60
N ASP A 117 -15.22 9.46 9.86
CA ASP A 117 -14.43 10.68 9.65
C ASP A 117 -15.19 11.66 8.74
N ALA A 118 -15.86 11.14 7.72
CA ALA A 118 -16.71 11.95 6.85
C ALA A 118 -17.92 12.53 7.61
N GLN A 119 -18.56 11.74 8.47
CA GLN A 119 -19.68 12.23 9.28
C GLN A 119 -19.22 13.30 10.28
N ALA A 120 -18.11 13.07 10.97
CA ALA A 120 -17.55 14.04 11.89
C ALA A 120 -17.19 15.36 11.19
N ALA A 121 -16.62 15.30 9.98
CA ALA A 121 -16.37 16.48 9.16
C ALA A 121 -17.69 17.18 8.78
N TRP A 122 -18.67 16.42 8.30
CA TRP A 122 -19.97 16.93 7.90
C TRP A 122 -20.69 17.68 9.03
N ASP A 123 -20.75 17.06 10.20
CA ASP A 123 -21.37 17.59 11.42
C ASP A 123 -20.63 18.85 11.92
N ALA A 124 -19.31 18.90 11.75
CA ALA A 124 -18.49 20.09 12.03
C ALA A 124 -18.64 21.21 10.99
N GLY A 125 -19.50 21.05 9.98
CA GLY A 125 -19.66 22.00 8.87
C GLY A 125 -18.50 21.96 7.86
N LEU A 126 -17.53 21.08 8.05
CA LEU A 126 -16.47 20.83 7.08
C LEU A 126 -17.02 19.97 5.94
N ARG A 127 -16.64 20.30 4.71
CA ARG A 127 -17.01 19.53 3.51
C ARG A 127 -15.81 18.85 2.87
N THR A 128 -14.69 18.81 3.59
CA THR A 128 -13.46 18.17 3.17
C THR A 128 -13.13 17.05 4.15
N VAL A 129 -12.85 15.86 3.62
CA VAL A 129 -12.41 14.70 4.41
C VAL A 129 -11.12 14.14 3.83
N LYS A 130 -10.31 13.52 4.68
CA LYS A 130 -9.12 12.81 4.26
C LYS A 130 -9.51 11.39 3.81
N ALA A 131 -9.21 11.07 2.55
CA ALA A 131 -9.33 9.73 1.99
C ALA A 131 -8.31 8.75 2.61
N LEU A 132 -8.52 7.45 2.41
CA LEU A 132 -7.62 6.39 2.89
C LEU A 132 -6.19 6.53 2.35
N CYS A 133 -6.03 6.95 1.10
CA CYS A 133 -4.72 7.24 0.51
C CYS A 133 -4.07 8.53 1.05
N GLY A 134 -4.77 9.30 1.88
CA GLY A 134 -4.32 10.55 2.47
C GLY A 134 -4.68 11.81 1.69
N GLU A 135 -5.33 11.67 0.53
CA GLU A 135 -5.84 12.77 -0.30
C GLU A 135 -6.96 13.55 0.42
N GLN A 136 -7.03 14.86 0.21
CA GLN A 136 -8.15 15.66 0.73
C GLN A 136 -9.22 15.71 -0.35
N ILE A 137 -10.41 15.20 -0.06
CA ILE A 137 -11.51 15.14 -1.02
C ILE A 137 -12.68 15.95 -0.50
N THR A 138 -13.45 16.52 -1.42
CA THR A 138 -14.68 17.24 -1.09
C THR A 138 -15.85 16.26 -1.06
N ILE A 139 -16.62 16.27 0.03
CA ILE A 139 -17.87 15.53 0.15
C ILE A 139 -19.05 16.45 -0.14
N HIS A 140 -19.88 16.04 -1.10
CA HIS A 140 -21.02 16.84 -1.57
C HIS A 140 -22.36 16.38 -0.99
N ARG A 141 -22.38 15.30 -0.21
CA ARG A 141 -23.60 14.67 0.33
C ARG A 141 -23.40 14.27 1.78
N ASP A 142 -24.50 14.27 2.51
CA ASP A 142 -24.55 13.82 3.90
C ASP A 142 -24.17 12.33 3.98
N PRO A 143 -23.10 11.98 4.73
CA PRO A 143 -22.68 10.58 4.89
C PRO A 143 -23.70 9.72 5.66
N SER A 144 -24.55 10.31 6.51
CA SER A 144 -25.51 9.60 7.37
C SER A 144 -26.80 9.19 6.65
N GLY A 145 -27.14 9.85 5.54
CA GLY A 145 -28.44 9.71 4.86
C GLY A 145 -28.64 8.42 4.07
N GLY A 146 -27.59 7.61 3.89
CA GLY A 146 -27.61 6.34 3.15
C GLY A 146 -27.86 6.48 1.63
N PRO A 147 -27.44 5.50 0.82
CA PRO A 147 -26.14 4.84 0.83
C PRO A 147 -25.09 5.72 0.12
N ALA A 148 -23.92 5.90 0.72
CA ALA A 148 -22.73 6.13 -0.10
C ALA A 148 -22.55 4.86 -0.94
N SER A 149 -22.80 4.91 -2.25
CA SER A 149 -22.65 3.76 -3.17
C SER A 149 -23.58 2.57 -2.89
N LYS A 150 -24.88 2.68 -3.19
CA LYS A 150 -25.59 1.52 -3.77
C LYS A 150 -25.42 1.58 -5.28
N GLY A 151 -24.34 0.98 -5.77
CA GLY A 151 -24.51 0.16 -6.96
C GLY A 151 -25.64 -0.82 -6.62
N LYS A 152 -26.73 -0.79 -7.40
CA LYS A 152 -27.74 -1.84 -7.31
C LYS A 152 -26.99 -3.16 -7.52
N ASN A 153 -27.02 -4.04 -6.54
CA ASN A 153 -26.23 -5.28 -6.42
C ASN A 153 -24.89 -5.07 -5.72
N GLU A 154 -24.92 -5.01 -4.40
CA GLU A 154 -24.19 -5.95 -3.55
C GLU A 154 -24.56 -5.61 -2.11
N GLN A 155 -25.16 -6.57 -1.41
CA GLN A 155 -25.08 -6.59 0.04
C GLN A 155 -23.58 -6.68 0.36
N HIS A 156 -22.96 -5.55 0.67
CA HIS A 156 -21.65 -5.56 1.29
C HIS A 156 -21.84 -6.19 2.68
N ASP A 157 -21.76 -7.51 2.75
CA ASP A 157 -21.21 -8.16 3.94
C ASP A 157 -19.86 -7.47 4.19
N ASP A 158 -19.74 -6.89 5.38
CA ASP A 158 -18.66 -6.02 5.86
C ASP A 158 -17.26 -6.66 5.75
N ASP A 159 -17.21 -7.96 5.45
CA ASP A 159 -16.00 -8.79 5.42
C ASP A 159 -15.46 -9.08 4.00
N GLY A 160 -16.11 -8.56 2.96
CA GLY A 160 -15.75 -8.78 1.56
C GLY A 160 -14.54 -7.97 1.08
N GLN A 161 -13.67 -8.58 0.26
CA GLN A 161 -12.75 -7.77 -0.55
C GLN A 161 -13.61 -6.89 -1.48
N ILE A 162 -13.45 -5.56 -1.39
CA ILE A 162 -14.12 -4.66 -2.33
C ILE A 162 -13.54 -4.96 -3.72
N ARG A 163 -14.43 -5.40 -4.63
CA ARG A 163 -14.11 -5.49 -6.05
C ARG A 163 -14.00 -4.06 -6.60
N PRO A 164 -12.99 -3.76 -7.43
CA PRO A 164 -12.95 -2.48 -8.12
C PRO A 164 -14.26 -2.25 -8.87
N ARG A 165 -14.78 -1.02 -8.79
CA ARG A 165 -16.00 -0.63 -9.46
C ARG A 165 -15.80 -0.68 -10.97
N GLU A 166 -16.85 -1.10 -11.69
CA GLU A 166 -16.93 -0.86 -13.12
C GLU A 166 -17.07 0.65 -13.35
N VAL A 167 -16.00 1.24 -13.85
CA VAL A 167 -15.90 2.66 -14.19
C VAL A 167 -16.17 2.86 -15.68
N ARG A 168 -16.59 4.06 -16.05
CA ARG A 168 -16.83 4.39 -17.45
C ARG A 168 -15.49 4.53 -18.16
N GLU A 169 -15.42 4.02 -19.39
CA GLU A 169 -14.29 4.28 -20.30
C GLU A 169 -14.45 5.69 -20.91
N GLN A 170 -14.43 6.70 -20.04
CA GLN A 170 -14.50 8.10 -20.42
C GLN A 170 -13.23 8.81 -19.99
N GLU A 171 -12.58 9.44 -20.95
CA GLU A 171 -11.40 10.26 -20.73
C GLU A 171 -11.79 11.74 -20.61
N TYR A 172 -11.12 12.43 -19.70
CA TYR A 172 -11.31 13.84 -19.38
C TYR A 172 -9.99 14.57 -19.55
N GLU A 173 -10.00 15.64 -20.33
CA GLU A 173 -8.86 16.53 -20.46
C GLU A 173 -8.83 17.49 -19.27
N ASP A 174 -7.72 17.52 -18.54
CA ASP A 174 -7.45 18.53 -17.53
C ASP A 174 -6.82 19.76 -18.19
N GLU A 175 -7.62 20.82 -18.34
CA GLU A 175 -7.20 22.09 -18.95
C GLU A 175 -5.96 22.70 -18.28
N ALA A 176 -5.72 22.42 -16.99
CA ALA A 176 -4.59 23.00 -16.26
C ALA A 176 -3.25 22.30 -16.56
N THR A 177 -3.29 20.99 -16.86
CA THR A 177 -2.07 20.20 -17.09
C THR A 177 -1.92 19.73 -18.54
N GLY A 178 -2.99 19.78 -19.35
CA GLY A 178 -3.05 19.21 -20.69
C GLY A 178 -3.00 17.68 -20.71
N LEU A 179 -3.18 17.04 -19.55
CA LEU A 179 -3.18 15.59 -19.39
C LEU A 179 -4.60 15.04 -19.51
N TRP A 180 -4.69 13.80 -19.96
CA TRP A 180 -5.95 13.07 -20.09
C TRP A 180 -6.08 12.06 -18.95
N TRP A 181 -7.26 12.02 -18.35
CA TRP A 181 -7.52 11.26 -17.15
C TRP A 181 -8.77 10.39 -17.32
N GLU A 182 -8.72 9.18 -16.80
CA GLU A 182 -9.87 8.27 -16.78
C GLU A 182 -10.47 8.19 -15.37
N GLU A 183 -11.79 8.04 -15.30
CA GLU A 183 -12.44 7.63 -14.05
C GLU A 183 -11.93 6.25 -13.63
N ARG A 184 -11.28 6.15 -12.47
CA ARG A 184 -10.85 4.87 -11.88
C ARG A 184 -10.93 4.90 -10.36
N ASP A 185 -11.03 3.75 -9.73
CA ASP A 185 -10.84 3.67 -8.27
C ASP A 185 -9.40 4.04 -7.91
N CYS A 186 -9.23 4.79 -6.83
CA CYS A 186 -7.91 5.10 -6.31
C CYS A 186 -7.23 3.80 -5.82
N VAL A 187 -6.23 3.35 -6.57
CA VAL A 187 -5.46 2.12 -6.27
C VAL A 187 -4.85 2.16 -4.87
N ASP A 188 -4.40 3.33 -4.41
CA ASP A 188 -3.86 3.50 -3.07
C ASP A 188 -4.92 3.31 -1.98
N CYS A 189 -6.13 3.84 -2.18
CA CYS A 189 -7.24 3.61 -1.24
C CYS A 189 -7.64 2.13 -1.21
N LEU A 190 -7.75 1.47 -2.37
CA LEU A 190 -8.02 0.03 -2.45
C LEU A 190 -6.95 -0.79 -1.71
N ARG A 191 -5.68 -0.44 -1.91
CA ARG A 191 -4.55 -1.08 -1.23
C ARG A 191 -4.63 -0.93 0.29
N VAL A 192 -4.89 0.28 0.79
CA VAL A 192 -5.07 0.53 2.23
C VAL A 192 -6.23 -0.29 2.79
N TRP A 193 -7.37 -0.29 2.09
CA TRP A 193 -8.55 -1.08 2.46
C TRP A 193 -8.24 -2.58 2.56
N HIS A 194 -7.61 -3.17 1.53
CA HIS A 194 -7.30 -4.60 1.53
C HIS A 194 -6.25 -4.99 2.59
N LEU A 195 -5.31 -4.09 2.91
CA LEU A 195 -4.37 -4.33 4.02
C LEU A 195 -5.07 -4.33 5.38
N GLU A 196 -6.03 -3.44 5.58
CA GLU A 196 -6.83 -3.39 6.80
C GLU A 196 -7.72 -4.63 6.94
N LEU A 197 -8.39 -5.04 5.86
CA LEU A 197 -9.14 -6.29 5.82
C LEU A 197 -8.26 -7.51 6.13
N LEU A 198 -7.04 -7.55 5.59
CA LEU A 198 -6.08 -8.61 5.89
C LEU A 198 -5.65 -8.61 7.37
N ARG A 199 -5.47 -7.43 7.98
CA ARG A 199 -5.17 -7.29 9.41
C ARG A 199 -6.30 -7.85 10.26
N GLN A 200 -7.54 -7.44 10.00
CA GLN A 200 -8.72 -7.89 10.72
C GLN A 200 -8.89 -9.42 10.63
N ARG A 201 -8.74 -9.99 9.42
CA ARG A 201 -8.80 -11.45 9.22
C ARG A 201 -7.70 -12.20 9.98
N ARG A 202 -6.49 -11.63 10.06
CA ARG A 202 -5.39 -12.21 10.86
C ARG A 202 -5.69 -12.18 12.35
N GLU A 203 -6.28 -11.09 12.86
CA GLU A 203 -6.68 -10.97 14.27
C GLU A 203 -7.81 -11.92 14.63
N GLU A 204 -8.79 -12.08 13.74
CA GLU A 204 -9.86 -13.04 13.92
C GLU A 204 -9.32 -14.47 13.92
N LEU A 205 -8.46 -14.82 12.96
CA LEU A 205 -7.80 -16.12 12.91
C LEU A 205 -6.98 -16.38 14.18
N ALA A 206 -6.19 -15.40 14.64
CA ALA A 206 -5.42 -15.50 15.87
C ALA A 206 -6.33 -15.75 17.08
N THR A 207 -7.43 -15.00 17.21
CA THR A 207 -8.41 -15.18 18.29
C THR A 207 -9.02 -16.58 18.28
N ARG A 208 -9.40 -17.09 17.10
CA ARG A 208 -9.94 -18.44 16.93
C ARG A 208 -8.90 -19.50 17.30
N LEU A 209 -7.64 -19.34 16.89
CA LEU A 209 -6.54 -20.23 17.25
C LEU A 209 -6.23 -20.22 18.75
N THR A 210 -6.20 -19.05 19.38
CA THR A 210 -5.98 -18.92 20.82
C THR A 210 -7.09 -19.62 21.61
N ARG A 211 -8.36 -19.46 21.19
CA ARG A 211 -9.49 -20.17 21.82
C ARG A 211 -9.33 -21.68 21.69
N PHE A 212 -9.05 -22.18 20.49
CA PHE A 212 -8.82 -23.60 20.24
C PHE A 212 -7.69 -24.18 21.11
N LEU A 213 -6.57 -23.47 21.22
CA LEU A 213 -5.46 -23.86 22.09
C LEU A 213 -5.84 -23.83 23.57
N GLY A 214 -6.61 -22.82 23.99
CA GLY A 214 -7.15 -22.73 25.34
C GLY A 214 -7.99 -23.95 25.70
N ASP A 215 -8.96 -24.28 24.85
CA ASP A 215 -9.84 -25.45 25.01
C ASP A 215 -9.03 -26.75 25.13
N LEU A 216 -8.02 -26.92 24.26
CA LEU A 216 -7.13 -28.08 24.24
C LEU A 216 -6.23 -28.20 25.50
N LEU A 217 -5.88 -27.07 26.12
CA LEU A 217 -5.05 -27.03 27.34
C LEU A 217 -5.87 -27.16 28.63
N THR A 218 -7.13 -26.70 28.63
CA THR A 218 -8.06 -26.87 29.76
C THR A 218 -8.61 -28.29 29.88
N ASP A 219 -8.61 -29.06 28.79
CA ASP A 219 -9.00 -30.46 28.78
C ASP A 219 -7.90 -31.36 29.39
N LYS A 220 -7.77 -31.32 30.73
CA LYS A 220 -6.79 -32.09 31.53
C LYS A 220 -7.32 -33.43 32.08
N VAL A 221 -8.52 -33.86 31.72
CA VAL A 221 -9.13 -35.06 32.30
C VAL A 221 -9.26 -36.18 31.26
N GLY A 222 -8.36 -37.16 31.36
CA GLY A 222 -8.54 -38.49 30.77
C GLY A 222 -8.15 -38.62 29.30
N TYR A 223 -7.08 -39.36 29.04
CA TYR A 223 -6.79 -39.88 27.71
C TYR A 223 -7.76 -41.04 27.40
N PRO A 224 -8.28 -41.19 26.16
CA PRO A 224 -8.01 -40.38 24.97
C PRO A 224 -8.93 -39.16 24.86
N LYS A 225 -8.32 -38.05 24.42
CA LYS A 225 -8.88 -36.69 24.44
C LYS A 225 -10.10 -36.53 23.53
N LYS A 226 -11.12 -35.79 23.97
CA LYS A 226 -12.21 -35.30 23.12
C LYS A 226 -11.83 -33.95 22.52
N VAL A 227 -10.75 -33.89 21.75
CA VAL A 227 -10.71 -32.84 20.73
C VAL A 227 -11.71 -33.29 19.68
N ASP A 228 -12.80 -32.55 19.48
CA ASP A 228 -13.79 -32.88 18.46
C ASP A 228 -13.06 -32.98 17.11
N LEU A 229 -12.91 -34.20 16.61
CA LEU A 229 -12.24 -34.49 15.34
C LEU A 229 -12.83 -33.65 14.22
N ARG A 230 -14.12 -33.32 14.32
CA ARG A 230 -14.81 -32.45 13.36
C ARG A 230 -14.25 -31.02 13.35
N THR A 231 -13.78 -30.51 14.49
CA THR A 231 -13.15 -29.18 14.60
C THR A 231 -11.74 -29.19 14.03
N ILE A 232 -10.98 -30.27 14.25
CA ILE A 232 -9.67 -30.46 13.61
C ILE A 232 -9.83 -30.61 12.09
N ASP A 233 -10.75 -31.46 11.65
CA ASP A 233 -11.02 -31.71 10.23
C ASP A 233 -11.52 -30.44 9.54
N SER A 234 -12.30 -29.61 10.22
CA SER A 234 -12.74 -28.30 9.70
C SER A 234 -11.58 -27.31 9.57
N LEU A 235 -10.63 -27.31 10.51
CA LEU A 235 -9.41 -26.50 10.44
C LEU A 235 -8.47 -26.97 9.33
N ILE A 236 -8.28 -28.28 9.18
CA ILE A 236 -7.51 -28.89 8.10
C ILE A 236 -8.17 -28.56 6.75
N ALA A 237 -9.48 -28.77 6.61
CA ALA A 237 -10.20 -28.45 5.39
C ALA A 237 -10.14 -26.95 5.05
N ALA A 238 -10.21 -26.06 6.04
CA ALA A 238 -10.07 -24.62 5.83
C ALA A 238 -8.64 -24.24 5.35
N LEU A 239 -7.62 -24.87 5.92
CA LEU A 239 -6.21 -24.69 5.52
C LEU A 239 -5.96 -25.24 4.11
N ASP A 240 -6.42 -26.45 3.82
CA ASP A 240 -6.29 -27.09 2.49
C ASP A 240 -7.04 -26.28 1.43
N THR A 241 -8.25 -25.79 1.73
CA THR A 241 -9.02 -24.94 0.82
C THR A 241 -8.30 -23.61 0.54
N ALA A 242 -7.73 -22.98 1.57
CA ALA A 242 -6.93 -21.77 1.41
C ALA A 242 -5.65 -22.02 0.59
N GLN A 243 -5.01 -23.18 0.78
CA GLN A 243 -3.80 -23.58 0.07
C GLN A 243 -4.09 -23.89 -1.41
N HIS A 244 -5.21 -24.57 -1.71
CA HIS A 244 -5.66 -24.87 -3.06
C HIS A 244 -6.20 -23.64 -3.82
N ALA A 245 -6.87 -22.71 -3.14
CA ALA A 245 -7.28 -21.44 -3.74
C ALA A 245 -6.07 -20.60 -4.19
N LYS A 246 -4.98 -20.63 -3.42
CA LYS A 246 -3.72 -19.97 -3.76
C LYS A 246 -3.08 -20.54 -5.03
N VAL A 247 -3.12 -21.86 -5.23
CA VAL A 247 -2.59 -22.54 -6.42
C VAL A 247 -3.41 -22.24 -7.68
N ARG A 248 -4.72 -22.02 -7.56
CA ARG A 248 -5.59 -21.67 -8.70
C ARG A 248 -5.51 -20.21 -9.12
N SER A 249 -5.14 -19.29 -8.23
CA SER A 249 -4.98 -17.85 -8.55
C SER A 249 -3.66 -17.49 -9.26
N VAL A 250 -2.76 -18.46 -9.47
CA VAL A 250 -1.45 -18.29 -10.12
C VAL A 250 -1.45 -18.87 -11.56
N ARG A 251 -2.64 -19.08 -12.14
CA ARG A 251 -2.80 -19.46 -13.56
C ARG A 251 -3.60 -18.43 -14.31
#